data_AF-A0AA39LYD8-F1
#
_entry.id   AF-A0AA39LYD8-F1
#
_cell.length_a   1.000
_cell.length_b   1.000
_cell.length_c   1.000
_cell.angle_alpha   90.00
_cell.angle_beta   90.00
_cell.angle_gamma   90.00
#
_symmetry.space_group_name_H-M   'P 1'
#
loop_
_entity.id
_entity.type
_entity.pdbx_description
1 polymer ?
#
loop_
_entity_poly.entity_id
_entity_poly.type
_entity_poly.pdbx_seq_one_letter_code
_entity_poly.pdbx_strand_id
1 'polypeptide(L)'
;MDRLPYVFLESVAAALNKSDLEQLLLISGTWSSAASIHHAKRHNLEVLLSPSDQDDGEVEVDFIIPETGDRITSVDTKHHRIMSIMGARLDLGNPKISVEQFRNTTMPLLCTLASQCTLTVLSTLEVKIQGKEIVCKIVQNPPV
;
A
#
# COMPACT_ATOMS: atom_id res chain seq x y z
N MET A 1 22.00 -18.92 -15.40
CA MET A 1 20.80 -19.50 -14.72
C MET A 1 19.60 -19.50 -15.67
N ASP A 2 19.83 -19.76 -16.95
CA ASP A 2 18.91 -19.36 -18.04
C ASP A 2 18.01 -20.50 -18.53
N ARG A 3 17.86 -21.55 -17.72
CA ARG A 3 17.04 -22.73 -18.03
C ARG A 3 15.67 -22.71 -17.36
N LEU A 4 15.36 -21.66 -16.62
CA LEU A 4 14.05 -21.52 -15.98
C LEU A 4 13.04 -20.94 -16.98
N PRO A 5 11.78 -21.40 -16.94
CA PRO A 5 10.72 -20.79 -17.72
C PRO A 5 10.60 -19.30 -17.43
N TYR A 6 10.39 -18.48 -18.46
CA TYR A 6 10.29 -17.03 -18.30
C TYR A 6 9.20 -16.62 -17.29
N VAL A 7 8.08 -17.33 -17.26
CA VAL A 7 6.98 -17.12 -16.30
C VAL A 7 7.41 -17.27 -14.83
N PHE A 8 8.39 -18.14 -14.55
CA PHE A 8 8.96 -18.26 -13.22
C PHE A 8 9.78 -17.02 -12.86
N LEU A 9 10.59 -16.52 -13.79
CA LEU A 9 11.39 -15.31 -13.61
C LEU A 9 10.49 -14.08 -13.38
N GLU A 10 9.41 -13.94 -14.16
CA GLU A 10 8.41 -12.89 -13.95
C GLU A 10 7.75 -13.00 -12.57
N SER A 11 7.42 -14.21 -12.11
CA SER A 11 6.80 -14.41 -10.80
C SER A 11 7.74 -14.02 -9.66
N VAL A 12 9.03 -14.36 -9.78
CA VAL A 12 10.06 -13.95 -8.81
C VAL A 12 10.22 -12.42 -8.84
N ALA A 13 10.41 -11.82 -10.02
CA ALA A 13 10.57 -10.37 -10.16
C ALA A 13 9.31 -9.58 -9.73
N ALA A 14 8.12 -10.15 -9.87
CA ALA A 14 6.89 -9.58 -9.33
C ALA A 14 6.94 -9.54 -7.80
N ALA A 15 7.44 -10.58 -7.13
CA ALA A 15 7.45 -10.69 -5.67
C ALA A 15 8.53 -9.85 -4.97
N LEU A 16 9.64 -9.52 -5.64
CA LEU A 16 10.77 -8.80 -5.05
C LEU A 16 10.47 -7.31 -4.77
N ASN A 17 11.14 -6.75 -3.76
CA ASN A 17 11.12 -5.29 -3.53
C ASN A 17 12.04 -4.58 -4.54
N LYS A 18 12.00 -3.23 -4.55
CA LYS A 18 12.78 -2.43 -5.51
C LYS A 18 14.29 -2.63 -5.37
N SER A 19 14.81 -2.71 -4.14
CA SER A 19 16.24 -2.93 -3.88
C SER A 19 16.70 -4.31 -4.34
N ASP A 20 15.90 -5.35 -4.09
CA ASP A 20 16.17 -6.70 -4.57
C ASP A 20 16.16 -6.77 -6.11
N LEU A 21 15.28 -6.01 -6.76
CA LEU A 21 15.28 -5.88 -8.22
C LEU A 21 16.54 -5.18 -8.73
N GLU A 22 17.06 -4.18 -8.04
CA GLU A 22 18.34 -3.55 -8.37
C GLU A 22 19.51 -4.54 -8.26
N GLN A 23 19.50 -5.40 -7.25
CA GLN A 23 20.48 -6.49 -7.16
C GLN A 23 20.33 -7.48 -8.31
N LEU A 24 19.10 -7.82 -8.68
CA LEU A 24 18.80 -8.75 -9.76
C LEU A 24 19.19 -8.20 -11.14
N LEU A 25 19.18 -6.88 -11.32
CA LEU A 25 19.68 -6.20 -12.52
C LEU A 25 21.18 -6.45 -12.77
N LEU A 26 21.96 -6.70 -11.72
CA LEU A 26 23.39 -7.01 -11.85
C LEU A 26 23.65 -8.42 -12.39
N ILE A 27 22.64 -9.29 -12.39
CA ILE A 27 22.73 -10.65 -12.93
C ILE A 27 22.46 -10.59 -14.44
N SER A 28 23.38 -11.13 -15.25
CA SER A 28 23.23 -11.12 -16.70
C SER A 28 22.11 -12.04 -17.21
N GLY A 29 21.65 -11.77 -18.44
CA GLY A 29 20.75 -12.64 -19.19
C GLY A 29 19.27 -12.40 -18.92
N THR A 30 18.51 -13.48 -18.79
CA THR A 30 17.04 -13.43 -18.68
C THR A 30 16.56 -12.78 -17.39
N TRP A 31 17.36 -12.86 -16.32
CA TRP A 31 17.09 -12.27 -15.02
C TRP A 31 17.10 -10.74 -15.04
N SER A 32 18.14 -10.10 -15.60
CA SER A 32 18.16 -8.63 -15.70
C SER A 32 17.06 -8.09 -16.61
N SER A 33 16.69 -8.82 -17.66
CA SER A 33 15.58 -8.42 -18.51
C SER A 33 14.24 -8.40 -17.75
N ALA A 34 13.92 -9.47 -17.01
CA ALA A 34 12.72 -9.53 -16.18
C ALA A 34 12.76 -8.47 -15.05
N ALA A 35 13.92 -8.34 -14.39
CA ALA A 35 14.14 -7.36 -13.33
C ALA A 35 13.93 -5.92 -13.83
N SER A 36 14.46 -5.58 -15.01
CA SER A 36 14.36 -4.24 -15.61
C SER A 36 12.92 -3.81 -15.85
N ILE A 37 12.10 -4.70 -16.44
CA ILE A 37 10.67 -4.43 -16.66
C ILE A 37 9.96 -4.19 -15.33
N HIS A 38 10.21 -5.06 -14.36
CA HIS A 38 9.56 -5.01 -13.06
C HIS A 38 10.03 -3.85 -12.19
N HIS A 39 11.29 -3.43 -12.32
CA HIS A 39 11.89 -2.29 -11.64
C HIS A 39 11.35 -0.96 -12.21
N ALA A 40 11.31 -0.83 -13.53
CA ALA A 40 10.81 0.38 -14.20
C ALA A 40 9.34 0.68 -13.89
N LYS A 41 8.53 -0.37 -13.67
CA LYS A 41 7.12 -0.25 -13.32
C LYS A 41 6.85 -0.28 -11.81
N ARG A 42 7.88 -0.52 -10.98
CA ARG A 42 7.72 -0.65 -9.53
C ARG A 42 7.45 0.71 -8.91
N HIS A 43 6.27 0.86 -8.33
CA HIS A 43 5.95 2.00 -7.47
C HIS A 43 5.74 1.53 -6.04
N ASN A 44 6.50 2.15 -5.13
CA ASN A 44 6.23 2.06 -3.71
C ASN A 44 5.10 3.03 -3.41
N LEU A 45 4.04 2.54 -2.79
CA LEU A 45 2.86 3.31 -2.49
C LEU A 45 2.78 3.59 -1.00
N GLU A 46 2.35 4.80 -0.69
CA GLU A 46 1.78 5.16 0.60
C GLU A 46 0.27 5.28 0.46
N VAL A 47 -0.44 4.67 1.40
CA VAL A 47 -1.90 4.71 1.46
C VAL A 47 -2.30 5.69 2.54
N LEU A 48 -3.09 6.70 2.19
CA LEU A 48 -3.71 7.57 3.18
C LEU A 48 -5.13 7.11 3.43
N LEU A 49 -5.46 6.86 4.69
CA LEU A 49 -6.80 6.53 5.16
C LEU A 49 -7.31 7.69 6.02
N SER A 50 -8.40 8.32 5.58
CA SER A 50 -9.04 9.38 6.34
C SER A 50 -10.50 9.02 6.67
N PRO A 51 -10.87 8.94 7.95
CA PRO A 51 -12.27 8.79 8.31
C PRO A 51 -13.02 10.10 8.01
N SER A 52 -14.25 9.98 7.52
CA SER A 52 -15.15 11.13 7.38
C SER A 52 -15.42 11.79 8.74
N ASP A 53 -15.50 13.12 8.76
CA ASP A 53 -15.84 13.90 9.96
C ASP A 53 -17.34 13.86 10.29
N GLN A 54 -18.17 13.46 9.34
CA GLN A 54 -19.59 13.24 9.54
C GLN A 54 -19.74 11.79 10.04
N ASP A 55 -20.60 11.52 11.02
CA ASP A 55 -20.81 10.19 11.65
C ASP A 55 -21.38 9.11 10.68
N ASP A 56 -21.13 9.24 9.37
CA ASP A 56 -21.64 8.42 8.28
C ASP A 56 -20.88 7.09 8.10
N GLY A 57 -19.78 6.88 8.82
CA GLY A 57 -18.99 5.66 8.71
C GLY A 57 -18.38 5.50 7.32
N GLU A 58 -17.98 6.60 6.70
CA GLU A 58 -17.24 6.62 5.45
C GLU A 58 -15.73 6.78 5.66
N VAL A 59 -14.96 6.26 4.73
CA VAL A 59 -13.50 6.32 4.69
C VAL A 59 -13.08 6.80 3.33
N GLU A 60 -12.21 7.80 3.32
CA GLU A 60 -11.50 8.25 2.14
C GLU A 60 -10.16 7.51 2.04
N VAL A 61 -9.84 7.02 0.84
CA VAL A 61 -8.64 6.24 0.57
C VAL A 61 -7.89 6.88 -0.58
N ASP A 62 -6.61 7.19 -0.36
CA ASP A 62 -5.73 7.72 -1.39
C ASP A 62 -4.47 6.87 -1.51
N PHE A 63 -3.92 6.78 -2.72
CA PHE A 63 -2.68 6.06 -3.02
C PHE A 63 -1.69 7.05 -3.61
N ILE A 64 -0.54 7.23 -2.97
CA ILE A 64 0.45 8.23 -3.34
C ILE A 64 1.78 7.53 -3.59
N ILE A 65 2.55 8.02 -4.57
CA ILE A 65 3.95 7.65 -4.78
C ILE A 65 4.80 8.60 -3.94
N PRO A 66 5.41 8.19 -2.82
CA PRO A 66 6.13 9.10 -1.93
C PRO A 66 7.29 9.81 -2.63
N GLU A 67 7.91 9.17 -3.62
CA GLU A 67 9.04 9.76 -4.35
C GLU A 67 8.65 10.94 -5.23
N THR A 68 7.41 11.00 -5.73
CA THR A 68 6.94 12.07 -6.63
C THR A 68 5.82 12.92 -6.06
N GLY A 69 5.09 12.42 -5.05
CA GLY A 69 3.86 13.02 -4.54
C GLY A 69 2.64 12.77 -5.45
N ASP A 70 2.79 12.00 -6.53
CA ASP A 70 1.69 11.75 -7.46
C ASP A 70 0.64 10.83 -6.85
N ARG A 71 -0.63 11.18 -7.07
CA ARG A 71 -1.78 10.33 -6.75
C ARG A 71 -2.01 9.30 -7.84
N ILE A 72 -2.34 8.07 -7.43
CA ILE A 72 -2.67 6.98 -8.34
C ILE A 72 -4.15 6.62 -8.21
N THR A 73 -4.85 6.58 -9.34
CA THR A 73 -6.26 6.22 -9.41
C THR A 73 -6.50 4.71 -9.59
N SER A 74 -5.48 3.94 -9.98
CA SER A 74 -5.55 2.50 -10.20
C SER A 74 -4.30 1.78 -9.68
N VAL A 75 -4.50 0.76 -8.86
CA VAL A 75 -3.40 -0.02 -8.28
C VAL A 75 -3.11 -1.25 -9.14
N ASP A 76 -1.91 -1.32 -9.72
CA ASP A 76 -1.43 -2.51 -10.41
C ASP A 76 -0.83 -3.50 -9.39
N THR A 77 -1.56 -4.57 -9.09
CA THR A 77 -1.13 -5.57 -8.11
C THR A 77 0.15 -6.33 -8.48
N LYS A 78 0.56 -6.31 -9.75
CA LYS A 78 1.80 -6.96 -10.22
C LYS A 78 3.03 -6.08 -9.97
N HIS A 79 2.88 -4.76 -9.99
CA HIS A 79 4.02 -3.83 -9.97
C HIS A 79 3.99 -2.84 -8.80
N HIS A 80 2.85 -2.59 -8.17
CA HIS A 80 2.75 -1.70 -7.02
C HIS A 80 2.92 -2.46 -5.71
N ARG A 81 3.55 -1.82 -4.74
CA ARG A 81 3.78 -2.36 -3.40
C ARG A 81 3.43 -1.31 -2.36
N ILE A 82 2.67 -1.69 -1.34
CA ILE A 82 2.30 -0.77 -0.26
C ILE A 82 3.38 -0.86 0.81
N MET A 83 4.09 0.25 1.01
CA MET A 83 5.18 0.36 1.97
C MET A 83 4.74 1.05 3.25
N SER A 84 3.76 1.96 3.15
CA SER A 84 3.21 2.71 4.28
C SER A 84 1.68 2.77 4.16
N ILE A 85 1.00 2.60 5.28
CA ILE A 85 -0.40 2.97 5.44
C ILE A 85 -0.44 4.00 6.56
N MET A 86 -1.02 5.16 6.28
CA MET A 86 -1.17 6.27 7.21
C MET A 86 -2.64 6.54 7.48
N GLY A 87 -3.07 6.42 8.74
CA GLY A 87 -4.38 6.86 9.19
C GLY A 87 -4.33 8.28 9.73
N ALA A 88 -4.99 9.24 9.09
CA ALA A 88 -5.01 10.63 9.52
C ALA A 88 -6.34 11.29 9.16
N ARG A 89 -6.85 12.21 9.99
CA ARG A 89 -8.02 13.03 9.65
C ARG A 89 -7.58 14.12 8.67
N LEU A 90 -7.77 13.86 7.39
CA LEU A 90 -7.42 14.73 6.28
C LEU A 90 -8.60 14.83 5.32
N ASP A 91 -8.86 16.01 4.77
CA ASP A 91 -9.74 16.13 3.61
C ASP A 91 -8.89 15.95 2.36
N LEU A 92 -8.92 14.76 1.74
CA LEU A 92 -8.08 14.45 0.58
C LEU A 92 -8.75 14.89 -0.74
N GLY A 93 -10.04 15.26 -0.70
CA GLY A 93 -10.85 15.68 -1.86
C GLY A 93 -11.22 14.56 -2.83
N ASN A 94 -11.03 13.30 -2.44
CA ASN A 94 -11.34 12.08 -3.16
C ASN A 94 -12.76 11.56 -2.83
N PRO A 95 -13.31 10.69 -3.69
CA PRO A 95 -14.57 10.00 -3.38
C PRO A 95 -14.45 9.17 -2.11
N LYS A 96 -15.39 9.38 -1.19
CA LYS A 96 -15.53 8.57 0.01
C LYS A 96 -16.17 7.23 -0.32
N ILE A 97 -15.79 6.20 0.43
CA ILE A 97 -16.41 4.86 0.36
C ILE A 97 -16.94 4.48 1.74
N SER A 98 -18.00 3.67 1.78
CA SER A 98 -18.51 3.18 3.06
C SER A 98 -17.50 2.25 3.75
N VAL A 99 -17.56 2.15 5.08
CA VAL A 99 -16.75 1.18 5.85
C VAL A 99 -16.98 -0.26 5.38
N GLU A 100 -18.19 -0.61 4.95
CA GLU A 100 -18.48 -1.95 4.41
C GLU A 100 -17.74 -2.18 3.08
N GLN A 101 -17.78 -1.21 2.16
CA GLN A 101 -17.04 -1.28 0.90
C GLN A 101 -15.53 -1.30 1.15
N PHE A 102 -15.05 -0.50 2.10
CA PHE A 102 -13.65 -0.52 2.50
C PHE A 102 -13.25 -1.91 3.01
N ARG A 103 -14.04 -2.51 3.92
CA ARG A 103 -13.76 -3.83 4.50
C ARG A 103 -13.79 -4.95 3.46
N ASN A 104 -14.73 -4.90 2.53
CA ASN A 104 -14.97 -6.00 1.60
C ASN A 104 -14.12 -5.91 0.32
N THR A 105 -13.74 -4.69 -0.09
CA THR A 105 -13.05 -4.46 -1.38
C THR A 105 -11.64 -3.93 -1.17
N THR A 106 -11.49 -2.84 -0.42
CA THR A 106 -10.21 -2.15 -0.28
C THR A 106 -9.26 -2.89 0.65
N MET A 107 -9.75 -3.37 1.79
CA MET A 107 -8.92 -4.02 2.80
C MET A 107 -8.24 -5.30 2.28
N PRO A 108 -8.92 -6.22 1.55
CA PRO A 108 -8.24 -7.37 0.95
C PRO A 108 -7.13 -6.97 -0.05
N LEU A 109 -7.35 -5.90 -0.83
CA LEU A 109 -6.34 -5.36 -1.74
C LEU A 109 -5.13 -4.84 -0.96
N LEU A 110 -5.35 -4.06 0.11
CA LEU A 110 -4.27 -3.56 0.98
C LEU A 110 -3.47 -4.74 1.56
N CYS A 111 -4.14 -5.75 2.11
CA CYS A 111 -3.48 -6.93 2.67
C CYS A 111 -2.65 -7.72 1.63
N THR A 112 -3.10 -7.74 0.37
CA THR A 112 -2.37 -8.44 -0.71
C THR A 112 -1.07 -7.72 -1.08
N LEU A 113 -1.03 -6.39 -0.95
CA LEU A 113 0.09 -5.57 -1.41
C LEU A 113 1.04 -5.12 -0.30
N ALA A 114 0.60 -5.20 0.96
CA ALA A 114 1.32 -4.77 2.15
C ALA A 114 2.24 -5.86 2.73
N SER A 115 3.11 -6.47 1.93
CA SER A 115 3.94 -7.60 2.39
C SER A 115 5.04 -7.23 3.38
N GLN A 116 5.38 -5.94 3.51
CA GLN A 116 6.33 -5.37 4.51
C GLN A 116 5.96 -3.91 4.82
N CYS A 117 4.68 -3.67 5.11
CA CYS A 117 4.15 -2.33 5.30
C CYS A 117 4.36 -1.81 6.74
N THR A 118 4.68 -0.53 6.86
CA THR A 118 4.59 0.20 8.13
C THR A 118 3.19 0.80 8.28
N LEU A 119 2.57 0.67 9.45
CA LEU A 119 1.30 1.32 9.78
C LEU A 119 1.57 2.50 10.70
N THR A 120 1.27 3.70 10.21
CA THR A 120 1.37 4.95 10.98
C THR A 120 -0.02 5.50 11.21
N VAL A 121 -0.30 5.97 12.43
CA VAL A 121 -1.58 6.58 12.73
C VAL A 121 -1.32 7.98 13.29
N LEU A 122 -1.53 8.99 12.45
CA LEU A 122 -1.35 10.41 12.78
C LEU A 122 -2.68 10.99 13.25
N SER A 123 -3.06 10.57 14.44
CA SER A 123 -4.01 11.29 15.29
C SER A 123 -3.87 10.73 16.70
N THR A 124 -4.55 11.33 17.65
CA THR A 124 -4.89 10.74 18.94
C THR A 124 -5.80 9.51 18.77
N LEU A 125 -5.48 8.60 17.86
CA LEU A 125 -6.12 7.30 17.69
C LEU A 125 -5.43 6.33 18.66
N GLU A 126 -6.13 5.91 19.70
CA GLU A 126 -5.71 4.75 20.49
C GLU A 126 -5.95 3.50 19.64
N VAL A 127 -4.85 2.92 19.15
CA VAL A 127 -4.88 1.58 18.55
C VAL A 127 -4.68 0.57 19.67
N LYS A 128 -5.73 -0.22 19.97
CA LYS A 128 -5.63 -1.35 20.89
C LYS A 128 -5.71 -2.65 20.10
N ILE A 129 -4.68 -3.46 20.23
CA ILE A 129 -4.70 -4.84 19.72
C ILE A 129 -5.41 -5.68 20.79
N GLN A 130 -6.61 -6.17 20.47
CA GLN A 130 -7.37 -7.09 21.32
C GLN A 130 -7.44 -8.45 20.63
N GLY A 131 -6.50 -9.33 20.94
CA GLY A 131 -6.42 -10.64 20.31
C GLY A 131 -6.01 -10.56 18.84
N LYS A 132 -6.89 -10.99 17.92
CA LYS A 132 -6.69 -10.94 16.46
C LYS A 132 -7.33 -9.71 15.79
N GLU A 133 -7.97 -8.83 16.56
CA GLU A 133 -8.61 -7.63 16.04
C GLU A 133 -7.78 -6.38 16.36
N ILE A 134 -7.76 -5.47 15.38
CA ILE A 134 -7.22 -4.12 15.55
C ILE A 134 -8.41 -3.20 15.81
N VAL A 135 -8.52 -2.69 17.02
CA VAL A 135 -9.57 -1.74 17.42
C VAL A 135 -8.97 -0.34 17.45
N CYS A 136 -9.44 0.52 16.54
CA CYS A 136 -9.03 1.92 16.45
C CYS A 136 -10.06 2.80 17.16
N LYS A 137 -9.68 3.47 18.26
CA LYS A 137 -10.53 4.44 18.98
C LYS A 137 -10.01 5.85 18.81
N ILE A 138 -10.86 6.75 18.34
CA ILE A 138 -10.52 8.18 18.23
C ILE A 138 -10.58 8.78 19.63
N VAL A 139 -9.45 9.19 20.18
CA VAL A 139 -9.36 9.98 21.41
C VAL A 139 -9.41 11.44 20.97
N GLN A 140 -10.48 12.16 21.29
CA GLN A 140 -10.47 13.60 21.10
C GLN A 140 -9.63 14.23 22.22
N ASN A 141 -8.62 15.03 21.87
CA ASN A 141 -7.98 15.89 22.86
C ASN A 141 -9.02 16.90 23.36
N PRO A 142 -9.11 17.14 24.69
CA PRO A 142 -10.02 18.15 25.21
C PRO A 142 -9.64 19.54 24.64
N PRO A 143 -10.62 20.39 24.30
CA PRO A 143 -10.34 21.75 23.87
C PRO A 143 -9.62 22.52 24.99
N VAL A 144 -8.55 23.23 24.63
CA VAL A 144 -7.76 24.11 25.51
C VAL A 144 -8.57 25.33 25.92
#